data_AF-A0A3S3PUL0-F1
#
_entry.id   AF-A0A3S3PUL0-F1
#
_cell.length_a   1.000
_cell.length_b   1.000
_cell.length_c   1.000
_cell.angle_alpha   90.00
_cell.angle_beta   90.00
_cell.angle_gamma   90.00
#
_symmetry.space_group_name_H-M   'P 1'
#
loop_
_entity.id
_entity.type
_entity.pdbx_description
1 polymer ?
#
loop_
_entity_poly.entity_id
_entity_poly.type
_entity_poly.pdbx_seq_one_letter_code
_entity_poly.pdbx_strand_id
1 'polypeptide(L)'
;MSKGLITSQTNPPTSIYKRWFIKNTQEKHFELLIHRQRWLRTNSSLSNGSFRSNTPSESYQYLSNLFLSNGTLLDQMTKALLRKRWLFPDEMKHLIHNTVNQHVN
;
A
#
# COMPACT_ATOMS: atom_id res chain seq x y z
N MET A 1 67.27 35.44 18.52
CA MET A 1 66.31 34.90 17.53
C MET A 1 66.13 33.40 17.76
N SER A 2 64.92 33.01 18.19
CA SER A 2 64.40 31.63 18.12
C SER A 2 62.89 31.77 18.05
N LYS A 3 62.35 31.67 16.83
CA LYS A 3 60.92 31.67 16.54
C LYS A 3 60.47 30.21 16.55
N GLY A 4 60.06 29.72 17.72
CA GLY A 4 59.41 28.41 17.87
C GLY A 4 57.94 28.53 17.53
N LEU A 5 57.59 28.12 16.31
CA LEU A 5 56.26 28.20 15.70
C LEU A 5 55.27 27.27 16.44
N ILE A 6 54.35 27.84 17.22
CA ILE A 6 53.22 27.09 17.80
C ILE A 6 52.18 26.92 16.69
N THR A 7 52.09 25.73 16.10
CA THR A 7 51.01 25.39 15.16
C THR A 7 49.75 25.07 15.95
N SER A 8 48.81 26.01 16.04
CA SER A 8 47.44 25.73 16.49
C SER A 8 46.70 24.98 15.38
N GLN A 9 46.47 23.67 15.55
CA GLN A 9 45.48 22.96 14.74
C GLN A 9 44.08 23.49 15.08
N THR A 10 43.64 24.50 14.35
CA THR A 10 42.25 24.94 14.40
C THR A 10 41.43 23.99 13.54
N ASN A 11 40.80 23.00 14.17
CA ASN A 11 39.75 22.22 13.53
C ASN A 11 38.65 23.18 13.05
N PRO A 12 38.13 23.05 11.81
CA PRO A 12 37.02 23.87 11.35
C PRO A 12 35.82 23.68 12.30
N PRO A 13 35.04 24.73 12.62
CA PRO A 13 33.99 24.64 13.61
C PRO A 13 32.89 23.71 13.09
N THR A 14 32.90 22.46 13.57
CA THR A 14 31.96 21.40 13.22
C THR A 14 30.50 21.81 13.48
N SER A 15 30.29 22.81 14.34
CA SER A 15 29.00 23.42 14.64
C SER A 15 28.41 24.21 13.47
N ILE A 16 29.22 24.90 12.66
CA ILE A 16 28.74 25.71 11.53
C ILE A 16 28.22 24.79 10.41
N TYR A 17 28.96 23.73 10.11
CA TYR A 17 28.53 22.73 9.12
C TYR A 17 27.23 22.03 9.53
N LYS A 18 27.11 21.62 10.81
CA LYS A 18 25.88 21.04 11.35
C LYS A 18 24.70 22.01 11.26
N ARG A 19 24.90 23.29 11.59
CA ARG A 19 23.83 24.31 11.57
C ARG A 19 23.34 24.61 10.15
N TRP A 20 24.26 24.68 9.19
CA TRP A 20 23.91 24.83 7.78
C TRP A 20 23.16 23.59 7.25
N PHE A 21 23.62 22.39 7.59
CA PHE A 21 22.97 21.13 7.18
C PHE A 21 21.55 20.99 7.74
N ILE A 22 21.34 21.34 9.01
CA ILE A 22 20.00 21.29 9.65
C ILE A 22 19.06 22.30 8.98
N LYS A 23 19.52 23.52 8.71
CA LYS A 23 18.71 24.54 8.03
C LYS A 23 18.34 24.13 6.60
N ASN A 24 19.32 23.61 5.85
CA ASN A 24 19.14 23.21 4.46
C ASN A 24 18.27 21.93 4.31
N THR A 25 18.25 21.07 5.34
CA THR A 25 17.36 19.90 5.39
C THR A 25 15.93 20.28 5.77
N GLN A 26 15.76 21.22 6.72
CA GLN A 26 14.43 21.72 7.08
C GLN A 26 13.75 22.42 5.91
N GLU A 27 14.43 23.35 5.23
CA GLU A 27 13.85 24.10 4.10
C GLU A 27 13.35 23.16 2.99
N LYS A 28 14.14 22.15 2.61
CA LYS A 28 13.74 21.13 1.63
C LYS A 28 12.56 20.28 2.09
N HIS A 29 12.52 19.92 3.38
CA HIS A 29 11.39 19.18 3.93
C HIS A 29 10.09 19.99 3.88
N PHE A 30 10.15 21.29 4.21
CA PHE A 30 8.98 22.16 4.17
C PHE A 30 8.52 22.42 2.72
N GLU A 31 9.44 22.63 1.77
CA GLU A 31 9.10 22.73 0.35
C GLU A 31 8.40 21.47 -0.16
N LEU A 32 8.89 20.29 0.23
CA LEU A 32 8.29 19.01 -0.14
C LEU A 32 6.90 18.80 0.49
N LEU A 33 6.74 19.21 1.76
CA LEU A 33 5.44 19.17 2.45
C LEU A 33 4.43 20.13 1.80
N ILE A 34 4.85 21.35 1.44
CA ILE A 34 4.00 22.33 0.75
C ILE A 34 3.63 21.82 -0.65
N HIS A 35 4.58 21.23 -1.39
CA HIS A 35 4.31 20.63 -2.69
C HIS A 35 3.32 19.46 -2.58
N ARG A 36 3.43 18.63 -1.54
CA ARG A 36 2.51 17.52 -1.26
C ARG A 36 1.11 18.02 -0.89
N GLN A 37 1.00 19.04 -0.06
CA GLN A 37 -0.27 19.67 0.31
C GLN A 37 -0.94 20.32 -0.92
N ARG A 38 -0.14 20.97 -1.77
CA ARG A 38 -0.61 21.61 -3.01
C ARG A 38 -1.04 20.59 -4.06
N TRP A 39 -0.29 19.50 -4.23
CA TRP A 39 -0.66 18.36 -5.07
C TRP A 39 -1.98 17.73 -4.62
N LEU A 40 -2.14 17.46 -3.33
CA LEU A 40 -3.38 16.92 -2.77
C LEU A 40 -4.58 17.85 -2.98
N ARG A 41 -4.40 19.17 -2.81
CA ARG A 41 -5.44 20.18 -3.04
C ARG A 41 -5.86 20.30 -4.50
N THR A 42 -4.94 20.09 -5.43
CA THR A 42 -5.22 20.10 -6.88
C THR A 42 -5.79 18.76 -7.38
N ASN A 43 -5.44 17.63 -6.75
CA ASN A 43 -6.02 16.33 -7.05
C ASN A 43 -7.39 16.12 -6.40
N SER A 44 -7.70 16.81 -5.30
CA SER A 44 -9.03 16.74 -4.68
C SER A 44 -10.12 17.37 -5.54
N SER A 45 -9.76 18.09 -6.61
CA SER A 45 -10.70 18.70 -7.58
C SER A 45 -10.77 17.96 -8.92
N LEU A 46 -10.20 16.76 -9.06
CA LEU A 46 -10.36 15.94 -10.28
C LEU A 46 -11.52 14.94 -10.15
N SER A 47 -12.61 15.38 -9.52
CA SER A 47 -13.89 14.66 -9.51
C SER A 47 -14.82 15.34 -10.50
N ASN A 48 -14.63 15.13 -11.81
CA ASN A 48 -15.69 15.38 -12.79
C ASN A 48 -15.43 14.72 -14.16
N GLY A 49 -15.02 13.46 -14.13
CA GLY A 49 -14.88 12.70 -15.38
C GLY A 49 -14.14 11.38 -15.19
N SER A 50 -14.39 10.67 -14.08
CA SER A 50 -14.06 9.25 -14.08
C SER A 50 -14.87 8.64 -15.21
N PHE A 51 -14.20 8.10 -16.22
CA PHE A 51 -14.83 7.27 -17.23
C PHE A 51 -15.85 6.36 -16.54
N ARG A 52 -17.14 6.57 -16.84
CA ARG A 52 -18.26 5.85 -16.21
C ARG A 52 -18.34 4.44 -16.80
N SER A 53 -17.26 3.69 -16.68
CA SER A 53 -17.29 2.24 -16.74
C SER A 53 -17.58 1.79 -15.31
N ASN A 54 -18.86 1.61 -14.99
CA ASN A 54 -19.29 0.94 -13.76
C ASN A 54 -18.81 -0.52 -13.70
N THR A 55 -18.24 -1.03 -14.80
CA THR A 55 -17.85 -2.43 -15.00
C THR A 55 -16.96 -3.01 -13.89
N PRO A 56 -15.89 -2.35 -13.39
CA PRO A 56 -15.09 -2.92 -12.32
C PRO A 56 -15.85 -2.98 -10.99
N SER A 57 -16.56 -1.91 -10.62
CA SER A 57 -17.36 -1.87 -9.39
C SER A 57 -18.53 -2.87 -9.42
N GLU A 58 -19.17 -3.02 -10.58
CA GLU A 58 -20.29 -3.94 -10.78
C GLU A 58 -19.82 -5.39 -10.78
N SER A 59 -18.67 -5.67 -11.41
CA SER A 59 -18.03 -6.98 -11.33
C SER A 59 -17.63 -7.35 -9.88
N TYR A 60 -17.11 -6.38 -9.12
CA TYR A 60 -16.78 -6.60 -7.72
C TYR A 60 -18.04 -6.86 -6.88
N GLN A 61 -19.10 -6.09 -7.10
CA GLN A 61 -20.36 -6.26 -6.39
C GLN A 61 -20.99 -7.63 -6.70
N TYR A 62 -20.99 -8.04 -7.96
CA TYR A 62 -21.48 -9.36 -8.38
C TYR A 62 -20.68 -10.49 -7.72
N LEU A 63 -19.35 -10.45 -7.81
CA LEU A 63 -18.48 -11.47 -7.22
C LEU A 63 -18.63 -11.51 -5.70
N SER A 64 -18.69 -10.35 -5.03
CA SER A 64 -18.92 -10.28 -3.59
C SER A 64 -20.23 -10.95 -3.20
N ASN A 65 -21.33 -10.66 -3.91
CA ASN A 65 -22.63 -11.27 -3.64
C ASN A 65 -22.63 -12.79 -3.93
N LEU A 66 -21.90 -13.22 -4.96
CA LEU A 66 -21.73 -14.65 -5.27
C LEU A 66 -21.04 -15.39 -4.12
N PHE A 67 -19.97 -14.86 -3.54
CA PHE A 67 -19.28 -15.50 -2.43
C PHE A 67 -20.07 -15.41 -1.12
N LEU A 68 -20.75 -14.28 -0.87
CA LEU A 68 -21.57 -14.10 0.34
C LEU A 68 -22.79 -15.03 0.35
N SER A 69 -23.43 -15.24 -0.79
CA SER A 69 -24.58 -16.18 -0.90
C SER A 69 -24.18 -17.65 -0.81
N ASN A 70 -22.89 -17.97 -1.04
CA ASN A 70 -22.35 -19.33 -1.02
C ASN A 70 -21.38 -19.57 0.15
N GLY A 71 -21.70 -19.03 1.33
CA GLY A 71 -20.82 -19.12 2.51
C GLY A 71 -20.38 -20.53 2.90
N THR A 72 -21.27 -21.52 2.80
CA THR A 72 -20.95 -22.94 3.10
C THR A 72 -19.92 -23.53 2.13
N LEU A 73 -20.04 -23.23 0.83
CA LEU A 73 -19.07 -23.65 -0.18
C LEU A 73 -17.70 -22.99 0.08
N LEU A 74 -17.71 -21.69 0.42
CA LEU A 74 -16.48 -20.95 0.74
C LEU A 74 -15.77 -21.52 1.97
N ASP A 75 -16.52 -21.89 3.02
CA ASP A 75 -15.97 -22.54 4.21
C ASP A 75 -15.35 -23.91 3.87
N GLN A 76 -16.02 -24.71 3.03
CA GLN A 76 -15.49 -25.99 2.57
C GLN A 76 -14.19 -25.83 1.76
N MET A 77 -14.16 -24.87 0.83
CA MET A 77 -12.95 -24.55 0.05
C MET A 77 -11.82 -24.06 0.96
N THR A 78 -12.11 -23.23 1.95
CA THR A 78 -11.12 -22.73 2.92
C THR A 78 -10.54 -23.86 3.77
N LYS A 79 -11.40 -24.78 4.26
CA LYS A 79 -10.95 -25.97 5.00
C LYS A 79 -10.07 -26.88 4.15
N ALA A 80 -10.44 -27.11 2.89
CA ALA A 80 -9.63 -27.91 1.96
C ALA A 80 -8.27 -27.25 1.68
N LEU A 81 -8.25 -25.93 1.46
CA LEU A 81 -7.03 -25.16 1.27
C LEU A 81 -6.13 -25.21 2.51
N LEU A 82 -6.67 -25.07 3.71
CA LEU A 82 -5.89 -25.15 4.96
C LEU A 82 -5.29 -26.54 5.19
N ARG A 83 -5.99 -27.61 4.77
CA ARG A 83 -5.50 -29.00 4.90
C ARG A 83 -4.39 -29.31 3.91
N LYS A 84 -4.56 -28.94 2.64
CA LYS A 84 -3.65 -29.34 1.55
C LYS A 84 -2.62 -28.27 1.17
N ARG A 85 -2.78 -27.03 1.67
CA ARG A 85 -2.07 -25.81 1.26
C ARG A 85 -2.21 -25.43 -0.22
N TRP A 86 -2.90 -26.25 -1.00
CA TRP A 86 -3.17 -26.09 -2.43
C TRP A 86 -4.55 -26.65 -2.73
N LEU A 87 -5.22 -26.10 -3.75
CA LEU A 87 -6.54 -26.55 -4.17
C LEU A 87 -6.53 -26.74 -5.69
N PHE A 88 -6.70 -27.99 -6.14
CA PHE A 88 -6.72 -28.30 -7.57
C PHE A 88 -8.09 -27.99 -8.19
N PRO A 89 -8.15 -27.66 -9.50
CA PRO A 89 -9.42 -27.37 -10.20
C PRO A 89 -10.45 -28.51 -10.11
N ASP A 90 -10.02 -29.77 -10.10
CA ASP A 90 -10.93 -30.91 -10.00
C ASP A 90 -11.55 -31.05 -8.61
N GLU A 91 -10.80 -30.67 -7.57
CA GLU A 91 -11.33 -30.60 -6.20
C GLU A 91 -12.36 -29.48 -6.06
N MET A 92 -12.13 -28.34 -6.71
CA MET A 92 -13.13 -27.26 -6.76
C MET A 92 -14.44 -27.73 -7.40
N LYS A 93 -14.36 -28.42 -8.55
CA LYS A 93 -15.54 -28.97 -9.23
C LYS A 93 -16.32 -29.93 -8.33
N HIS A 94 -15.60 -30.79 -7.61
CA HIS A 94 -16.23 -31.74 -6.68
C HIS A 94 -16.91 -31.01 -5.51
N LEU A 95 -16.30 -29.97 -4.95
CA LEU A 95 -16.90 -29.18 -3.86
C LEU A 95 -18.17 -28.47 -4.33
N ILE A 96 -18.13 -27.83 -5.50
CA ILE A 96 -19.30 -27.16 -6.10
C ILE A 96 -20.44 -28.15 -6.32
N HIS A 97 -20.15 -29.31 -6.91
CA HIS A 97 -21.16 -30.34 -7.16
C HIS A 97 -21.81 -30.84 -5.86
N ASN A 98 -21.01 -31.05 -4.81
CA ASN A 98 -21.52 -31.49 -3.52
C ASN A 98 -22.45 -30.46 -2.87
N THR A 99 -22.10 -29.17 -2.92
CA THR A 99 -22.92 -28.11 -2.32
C THR A 99 -24.22 -27.90 -3.09
N VAL A 100 -24.19 -27.93 -4.43
CA VAL A 100 -25.39 -27.77 -5.27
C VAL A 100 -26.40 -28.90 -5.00
N ASN A 101 -25.94 -30.13 -4.85
CA ASN A 101 -26.83 -31.27 -4.57
C ASN A 101 -27.38 -31.28 -3.14
N GLN A 102 -26.74 -30.60 -2.19
CA GLN A 102 -27.25 -30.47 -0.82
C GLN A 102 -28.45 -29.52 -0.69
N HIS A 103 -28.66 -28.64 -1.67
CA HIS A 103 -29.80 -27.71 -1.70
C HIS A 103 -31.03 -28.28 -2.44
N VAL A 104 -30.95 -29.50 -2.99
CA VAL A 104 -32.02 -30.14 -3.79
C VAL A 104 -32.79 -31.22 -3.00
N ASN A 105 -32.46 -31.43 -1.72
CA ASN A 105 -33.20 -32.33 -0.82
C ASN A 105 -33.85 -31.57 0.33
#